data_AF-A0A7I8MKL0-F1
#
_entry.id   AF-A0A7I8MKL0-F1
#
_cell.length_a   1.000
_cell.length_b   1.000
_cell.length_c   1.000
_cell.angle_alpha   90.00
_cell.angle_beta   90.00
_cell.angle_gamma   90.00
#
_symmetry.space_group_name_H-M   'P 1'
#
loop_
_entity.id
_entity.type
_entity.pdbx_description
1 polymer ?
#
loop_
_entity_poly.entity_id
_entity_poly.type
_entity_poly.pdbx_seq_one_letter_code
_entity_poly.pdbx_strand_id
1 'polypeptide(L)' 'MFFDFVENGKVIFSESVEFYENETQKEMREYLIYVVKRFLNLATRIESIGRFPKRTELQVKDSEKWSSIFD' A
#
# COMPACT_ATOMS: atom_id res chain seq x y z
N MET A 1 3.08 5.58 10.44
CA MET A 1 3.05 4.10 10.41
C MET A 1 3.85 3.64 9.20
N PHE A 2 4.55 2.51 9.28
CA PHE A 2 5.28 1.93 8.14
C PHE A 2 4.65 0.59 7.73
N PHE A 3 4.55 0.37 6.42
CA PHE A 3 4.20 -0.90 5.82
C PHE A 3 5.41 -1.42 5.06
N ASP A 4 6.07 -2.43 5.61
CA ASP A 4 7.20 -3.10 4.99
C ASP A 4 6.72 -4.39 4.31
N PHE A 5 6.96 -4.50 3.01
CA PHE A 5 6.68 -5.69 2.22
C PHE A 5 7.99 -6.44 2.02
N VAL A 6 7.99 -7.70 2.46
CA VAL A 6 9.20 -8.51 2.58
C VAL A 6 9.09 -9.76 1.70
N GLU A 7 10.13 -10.03 0.93
CA GLU A 7 10.29 -11.27 0.18
C GLU A 7 11.64 -11.89 0.53
N ASN A 8 11.66 -13.19 0.87
CA ASN A 8 12.89 -13.92 1.25
C ASN A 8 13.72 -13.21 2.35
N GLY A 9 13.05 -12.60 3.33
CA GLY A 9 13.69 -11.88 4.44
C GLY A 9 14.28 -10.52 4.07
N LYS A 10 14.02 -10.00 2.87
CA LYS A 10 14.45 -8.68 2.43
C LYS A 10 13.25 -7.78 2.16
N VAL A 11 13.32 -6.54 2.64
CA VAL A 11 12.34 -5.50 2.32
C VAL A 11 12.46 -5.15 0.84
N ILE A 12 11.39 -5.36 0.08
CA ILE A 12 11.31 -5.05 -1.36
C ILE A 12 10.57 -3.73 -1.62
N PHE A 13 9.71 -3.32 -0.68
CA PHE A 13 8.98 -2.05 -0.73
C PHE A 13 8.62 -1.61 0.68
N SER A 14 8.73 -0.32 0.95
CA SER A 14 8.31 0.30 2.21
C SER A 14 7.54 1.57 1.90
N GLU A 15 6.43 1.76 2.59
CA GLU A 15 5.65 2.98 2.50
C GLU A 15 5.22 3.46 3.88
N SER A 16 5.33 4.76 4.10
CA SER A 16 4.89 5.41 5.33
C SER A 16 3.54 6.05 5.14
N VAL A 17 2.61 5.76 6.05
CA VAL A 17 1.32 6.44 6.14
C VAL A 17 1.30 7.28 7.41
N GLU A 18 1.09 8.58 7.23
CA GLU A 18 0.97 9.55 8.31
C GLU A 18 -0.51 9.74 8.66
N PHE A 19 -0.78 9.80 9.97
CA PHE A 19 -2.10 10.10 10.49
C PHE A 19 -2.04 11.44 11.22
N TYR A 20 -3.01 12.32 10.97
CA TYR A 20 -3.09 13.65 11.58
C TYR A 20 -3.75 13.59 12.96
N GLU A 21 -3.52 14.61 13.81
CA GLU A 21 -3.98 14.64 15.22
C GLU A 21 -5.50 14.45 15.40
N ASN A 22 -6.28 14.70 14.34
CA ASN A 22 -7.73 14.63 14.36
C ASN A 22 -8.27 13.23 14.04
N GLU A 23 -7.41 12.33 13.55
CA GLU A 23 -7.82 10.98 13.16
C GLU A 23 -7.92 10.07 14.37
N THR A 24 -9.06 9.41 14.48
CA THR A 24 -9.38 8.51 15.57
C THR A 24 -8.63 7.19 15.41
N GLN A 25 -8.37 6.54 16.55
CA GLN A 25 -7.86 5.16 16.58
C GLN A 25 -8.73 4.17 15.78
N LYS A 26 -10.01 4.50 15.60
CA LYS A 26 -10.94 3.72 14.78
C LYS A 26 -10.61 3.86 13.29
N GLU A 27 -10.42 5.09 12.79
CA GLU A 27 -10.08 5.35 11.38
C GLU A 27 -8.74 4.69 11.01
N MET A 28 -7.74 4.81 11.88
CA MET A 28 -6.45 4.14 11.71
C MET A 28 -6.62 2.60 11.61
N ARG A 29 -7.46 2.00 12.45
CA ARG A 29 -7.73 0.56 12.42
C ARG A 29 -8.47 0.13 11.15
N GLU A 30 -9.46 0.91 10.72
CA GLU A 30 -10.22 0.64 9.51
C GLU A 30 -9.33 0.71 8.27
N TYR A 31 -8.44 1.71 8.22
CA TYR A 31 -7.43 1.85 7.17
C TYR A 31 -6.47 0.66 7.13
N LEU A 32 -5.94 0.25 8.29
CA LEU A 32 -5.09 -0.94 8.41
C LEU A 32 -5.79 -2.19 7.85
N ILE A 33 -7.04 -2.42 8.25
CA ILE A 33 -7.83 -3.57 7.80
C ILE A 33 -8.05 -3.49 6.29
N TYR A 34 -8.32 -2.31 5.75
CA TYR A 34 -8.49 -2.08 4.31
C TYR A 34 -7.24 -2.49 3.52
N VAL A 35 -6.06 -1.96 3.89
CA VAL A 35 -4.79 -2.24 3.21
C VAL A 35 -4.45 -3.73 3.27
N VAL A 36 -4.55 -4.36 4.45
CA VAL A 36 -4.26 -5.79 4.63
C VAL A 36 -5.22 -6.67 3.82
N LYS A 37 -6.51 -6.35 3.80
CA LYS A 37 -7.50 -7.11 3.02
C LYS A 37 -7.20 -7.04 1.52
N ARG A 38 -6.84 -5.87 0.99
CA ARG A 38 -6.49 -5.73 -0.43
C ARG A 38 -5.24 -6.52 -0.77
N PHE A 39 -4.21 -6.46 0.09
CA PHE A 39 -2.97 -7.20 -0.11
C PHE A 39 -3.18 -8.71 -0.19
N LEU A 40 -4.01 -9.26 0.70
CA LEU A 40 -4.19 -10.71 0.82
C LEU A 40 -5.17 -11.30 -0.21
N ASN A 41 -6.15 -10.51 -0.68
CA ASN A 41 -7.24 -11.02 -1.52
C ASN A 41 -7.11 -10.66 -3.00
N LEU A 42 -6.24 -9.72 -3.36
CA LEU A 42 -6.08 -9.27 -4.73
C LEU A 42 -4.67 -9.59 -5.24
N ALA A 43 -4.55 -9.74 -6.57
CA ALA A 43 -3.23 -9.85 -7.18
C ALA A 43 -2.45 -8.55 -6.95
N THR A 44 -1.20 -8.67 -6.49
CA THR A 44 -0.32 -7.55 -6.14
C THR A 44 0.87 -7.48 -7.09
N ARG A 45 1.43 -6.27 -7.28
CA ARG A 45 2.71 -6.05 -7.97
C ARG A 45 3.38 -4.78 -7.46
N ILE A 46 4.71 -4.72 -7.57
CA ILE A 46 5.45 -3.47 -7.41
C ILE A 46 5.70 -2.89 -8.80
N GLU A 47 5.34 -1.62 -9.00
CA GLU A 47 5.43 -0.95 -10.31
C GLU A 47 6.06 0.43 -10.17
N SER A 48 6.84 0.85 -11.17
CA SER A 48 7.40 2.21 -11.25
C SER A 48 6.59 3.07 -12.23
N ILE A 49 5.87 4.06 -11.71
CA ILE A 49 5.00 4.95 -12.49
C ILE A 49 5.61 6.35 -12.69
N GLY A 50 5.21 7.04 -13.77
CA GLY A 50 5.62 8.41 -14.09
C GLY A 50 6.82 8.52 -15.05
N ARG A 51 7.09 9.74 -15.54
CA ARG A 51 8.16 10.00 -16.52
C ARG A 51 9.47 10.46 -15.88
N PHE A 52 9.45 11.34 -14.89
CA PHE A 52 10.56 11.65 -13.96
C PHE A 52 10.08 12.73 -12.96
N PRO A 53 10.40 12.65 -11.65
CA PRO A 53 10.90 11.47 -10.95
C PRO A 53 9.86 10.34 -11.00
N LYS A 54 10.33 9.09 -11.09
CA LYS A 54 9.44 7.93 -11.03
C LYS A 54 9.03 7.69 -9.58
N ARG A 55 7.76 7.34 -9.36
CA ARG A 55 7.27 6.85 -8.07
C ARG A 55 7.15 5.33 -8.17
N THR A 56 7.65 4.62 -7.17
CA THR A 56 7.41 3.17 -7.03
C THR A 56 6.20 2.97 -6.14
N GLU A 57 5.32 2.05 -6.50
CA GLU A 57 4.09 1.75 -5.76
C GLU A 57 3.89 0.25 -5.62
N LEU A 58 3.28 -0.14 -4.50
CA LEU A 58 2.60 -1.41 -4.43
C LEU A 58 1.18 -1.26 -4.98
N GLN A 59 0.88 -2.00 -6.04
CA GLN A 59 -0.42 -1.97 -6.71
C GLN A 59 -1.19 -3.26 -6.49
N VAL A 60 -2.52 -3.16 -6.50
CA VAL A 60 -3.43 -4.31 -6.54
C VAL A 60 -4.29 -4.26 -7.81
N LYS A 61 -4.70 -5.44 -8.29
CA LYS A 61 -5.63 -5.57 -9.42
C LYS A 61 -7.06 -5.74 -8.91
N ASP A 62 -7.91 -4.75 -9.16
CA ASP A 62 -9.35 -4.79 -8.92
C ASP A 62 -10.09 -4.55 -10.24
N SER A 63 -10.99 -5.46 -10.61
CA SER A 63 -11.87 -5.31 -11.77
C SER A 63 -11.12 -4.92 -13.05
N GLU A 64 -10.02 -5.62 -13.33
CA GLU A 64 -9.08 -5.41 -14.45
C GLU A 64 -8.23 -4.13 -14.41
N LYS A 65 -8.36 -3.29 -13.37
CA LYS A 65 -7.55 -2.08 -13.19
C LYS A 65 -6.50 -2.28 -12.10
N TRP A 66 -5.29 -1.81 -12.37
CA TRP A 66 -4.25 -1.67 -11.35
C TRP A 66 -4.36 -0.29 -10.69
N SER A 67 -4.33 -0.25 -9.37
CA SER A 67 -4.25 0.97 -8.57
C SER A 67 -3.35 0.75 -7.35
N SER A 68 -2.87 1.84 -6.73
CA SER A 68 -2.14 1.75 -5.48
C SER A 68 -2.97 1.01 -4.43
N ILE A 69 -2.30 0.24 -3.59
CA ILE A 69 -2.91 -0.44 -2.43
C ILE A 69 -3.34 0.56 -1.33
N PHE A 70 -2.73 1.75 -1.33
CA PHE A 70 -2.98 2.82 -0.36
C PHE A 70 -4.06 3.80 -0.81
N ASP A 71 -4.51 3.70 -2.08
CA ASP A 71 -5.57 4.51 -2.69
C ASP A 71 -6.97 3.88 -2.58
#